data_AF-A0A6L6TL86-F1
#
_entry.id   AF-A0A6L6TL86-F1
#
_cell.length_a   1.000
_cell.length_b   1.000
_cell.length_c   1.000
_cell.angle_alpha   90.00
_cell.angle_beta   90.00
_cell.angle_gamma   90.00
#
_symmetry.space_group_name_H-M   'P 1'
#
loop_
_entity.id
_entity.type
_entity.pdbx_description
1 polymer ?
#
loop_
_entity_poly.entity_id
_entity_poly.type
_entity_poly.pdbx_seq_one_letter_code
_entity_poly.pdbx_strand_id
1 'polypeptide(L)'
;MITSTADCRWAASDSHWAESAEIFLGTLQALDPATTLESLPREKPKSVYLSLFKDADQQVISGQSDWLIAGNQKPASVFRFLFHSKEPDRLHFMITGSGADHEKKMGVSRNGYLGLYQYASVSAPFKFEPLYWSDDSLICRWRDHQGHTVRLDHDQTVADPFFSYLRVLEGKETIFLLTRVCNGRPVQAPSNSA
;
A
#
# COMPACT_ATOMS: atom_id res chain seq x y z
N MET A 1 -13.15 -31.92 -17.89
CA MET A 1 -12.30 -32.17 -16.72
C MET A 1 -10.86 -31.86 -17.07
N ILE A 2 -10.38 -30.66 -16.70
CA ILE A 2 -9.00 -30.40 -16.30
C ILE A 2 -9.13 -29.48 -15.09
N THR A 3 -8.81 -30.04 -13.94
CA THR A 3 -8.75 -29.39 -12.63
C THR A 3 -7.52 -28.49 -12.56
N SER A 4 -7.72 -27.22 -12.21
CA SER A 4 -6.68 -26.45 -11.50
C SER A 4 -7.35 -25.31 -10.75
N THR A 5 -7.99 -25.63 -9.62
CA THR A 5 -7.96 -24.70 -8.49
C THR A 5 -6.53 -24.75 -7.99
N ALA A 6 -5.69 -23.84 -8.47
CA ALA A 6 -4.38 -23.62 -7.88
C ALA A 6 -4.60 -23.14 -6.44
N ASP A 7 -4.59 -24.11 -5.52
CA ASP A 7 -4.46 -23.89 -4.09
C ASP A 7 -3.31 -22.92 -3.88
N CYS A 8 -3.61 -21.68 -3.47
CA CYS A 8 -2.60 -20.73 -3.02
C CYS A 8 -2.08 -21.20 -1.66
N ARG A 9 -1.26 -22.24 -1.68
CA ARG A 9 -0.47 -22.68 -0.54
C ARG A 9 0.89 -22.00 -0.69
N TRP A 10 1.05 -20.86 -0.02
CA TRP A 10 2.40 -20.40 0.28
C TRP A 10 2.99 -21.43 1.24
N ALA A 11 4.19 -21.91 0.95
CA ALA A 11 4.91 -22.71 1.93
C ALA A 11 5.05 -21.84 3.19
N ALA A 12 4.56 -22.32 4.33
CA ALA A 12 4.61 -21.63 5.62
C ALA A 12 6.05 -21.35 6.12
N SER A 13 7.07 -21.61 5.29
CA SER A 13 8.48 -21.44 5.60
C SER A 13 9.09 -20.11 5.13
N ASP A 14 8.42 -19.36 4.24
CA ASP A 14 8.98 -18.09 3.71
C ASP A 14 8.57 -16.90 4.58
N SER A 15 9.12 -16.86 5.80
CA SER A 15 8.94 -15.76 6.76
C SER A 15 9.35 -14.38 6.23
N HIS A 16 10.03 -14.32 5.07
CA HIS A 16 10.48 -13.11 4.40
C HIS A 16 10.12 -13.16 2.90
N TRP A 17 8.90 -13.62 2.58
CA TRP A 17 8.43 -13.88 1.21
C TRP A 17 8.68 -12.73 0.22
N ALA A 18 8.70 -11.48 0.68
CA ALA A 18 8.89 -10.32 -0.20
C ALA A 18 10.36 -10.14 -0.63
N GLU A 19 11.31 -10.84 0.01
CA GLU A 19 12.71 -10.88 -0.39
C GLU A 19 12.99 -11.86 -1.52
N SER A 20 12.18 -12.93 -1.62
CA SER A 20 12.34 -13.98 -2.63
C SER A 20 11.42 -13.80 -3.84
N ALA A 21 10.32 -13.04 -3.69
CA ALA A 21 9.39 -12.77 -4.77
C ALA A 21 9.96 -11.72 -5.74
N GLU A 22 10.15 -12.10 -7.00
CA GLU A 22 10.50 -11.15 -8.06
C GLU A 22 9.36 -10.12 -8.26
N ILE A 23 8.11 -10.60 -8.28
CA ILE A 23 6.90 -9.79 -8.43
C ILE A 23 5.78 -10.36 -7.57
N PHE A 24 4.98 -9.48 -6.95
CA PHE A 24 3.73 -9.87 -6.32
C PHE A 24 2.66 -8.76 -6.42
N LEU A 25 1.40 -9.16 -6.21
CA LEU A 25 0.31 -8.23 -5.97
C LEU A 25 0.12 -8.03 -4.48
N GLY A 26 -0.12 -6.79 -4.06
CA GLY A 26 -0.33 -6.48 -2.65
C GLY A 26 -1.26 -5.30 -2.44
N THR A 27 -1.83 -5.22 -1.24
CA THR A 27 -2.60 -4.07 -0.76
C THR A 27 -1.84 -3.40 0.38
N LEU A 28 -2.07 -2.10 0.55
CA LEU A 28 -1.54 -1.34 1.67
C LEU A 28 -2.68 -0.84 2.54
N GLN A 29 -2.46 -0.88 3.85
CA GLN A 29 -3.31 -0.24 4.83
C GLN A 29 -2.46 0.59 5.79
N ALA A 30 -2.96 1.76 6.18
CA ALA A 30 -2.33 2.60 7.18
C ALA A 30 -2.83 2.22 8.58
N LEU A 31 -1.89 2.10 9.52
CA LEU A 31 -2.14 1.78 10.93
C LEU A 31 -1.79 2.99 11.80
N ASP A 32 -2.30 3.03 13.03
CA ASP A 32 -1.78 3.97 14.03
C ASP A 32 -0.27 3.69 14.25
N PRO A 33 0.60 4.71 14.24
CA PRO A 33 2.03 4.52 14.51
C PRO A 33 2.34 3.91 15.90
N ALA A 34 1.41 3.96 16.86
CA ALA A 34 1.52 3.29 18.15
C ALA A 34 1.11 1.80 18.12
N THR A 35 0.67 1.29 16.97
CA THR A 35 0.28 -0.12 16.81
C THR A 35 1.45 -1.04 17.13
N THR A 36 1.20 -2.01 18.00
CA THR A 36 2.11 -3.10 18.35
C THR A 36 1.54 -4.43 17.89
N LEU A 37 2.34 -5.51 17.90
CA LEU A 37 1.88 -6.85 17.54
C LEU A 37 0.69 -7.32 18.36
N GLU A 38 0.66 -6.93 19.63
CA GLU A 38 -0.40 -7.28 20.58
C GLU A 38 -1.70 -6.50 20.30
N SER A 39 -1.58 -5.28 19.77
CA SER A 39 -2.75 -4.44 19.46
C SER A 39 -3.32 -4.70 18.07
N LEU A 40 -2.55 -5.32 17.16
CA LEU A 40 -2.97 -5.59 15.78
C LEU A 40 -4.38 -6.21 15.64
N PRO A 41 -4.79 -7.22 16.44
CA PRO A 41 -6.12 -7.81 16.28
C PRO A 41 -7.28 -6.86 16.58
N ARG A 42 -7.01 -5.74 17.26
CA ARG A 42 -8.00 -4.72 17.63
C ARG A 42 -7.88 -3.46 16.77
N GLU A 43 -6.80 -3.33 16.02
CA GLU A 43 -6.54 -2.20 15.15
C GLU A 43 -7.54 -2.19 13.99
N LYS A 44 -7.99 -0.99 13.60
CA LYS A 44 -8.85 -0.80 12.43
C LYS A 44 -8.05 -0.09 11.33
N PRO A 45 -7.25 -0.85 10.54
CA PRO A 45 -6.44 -0.26 9.47
C PRO A 45 -7.29 0.55 8.48
N LYS A 46 -6.80 1.73 8.10
CA LYS A 46 -7.37 2.52 7.01
C LYS A 46 -6.88 1.95 5.68
N SER A 47 -7.77 1.67 4.75
CA SER A 47 -7.40 1.18 3.41
C SER A 47 -6.67 2.27 2.64
N VAL A 48 -5.54 1.93 1.98
CA VAL A 48 -4.87 2.81 1.02
C VAL A 48 -5.42 2.54 -0.37
N TYR A 49 -5.98 3.56 -1.01
CA TYR A 49 -6.59 3.45 -2.33
C TYR A 49 -6.42 4.74 -3.15
N LEU A 50 -6.66 4.65 -4.46
CA LEU A 50 -6.59 5.80 -5.37
C LEU A 50 -7.80 6.71 -5.20
N SER A 51 -7.53 8.01 -5.10
CA SER A 51 -8.55 9.04 -5.16
C SER A 51 -9.25 9.01 -6.51
N LEU A 52 -10.57 9.19 -6.47
CA LEU A 52 -11.39 9.36 -7.66
C LEU A 52 -12.38 10.47 -7.36
N PHE A 53 -12.07 11.66 -7.83
CA PHE A 53 -12.93 12.82 -7.67
C PHE A 53 -13.61 13.13 -9.00
N LYS A 54 -14.91 13.37 -8.92
CA LYS A 54 -15.74 13.73 -10.06
C LYS A 54 -16.40 15.08 -9.82
N ASP A 55 -16.56 15.85 -10.88
CA ASP A 55 -17.33 17.09 -10.83
C ASP A 55 -18.85 16.81 -10.81
N ALA A 56 -19.65 17.87 -10.83
CA ALA A 56 -21.11 17.78 -10.82
C ALA A 56 -21.67 16.97 -12.01
N ASP A 57 -20.96 16.97 -13.14
CA ASP A 57 -21.33 16.28 -14.37
C ASP A 57 -20.75 14.84 -14.46
N GLN A 58 -20.24 14.32 -13.34
CA GLN A 58 -19.64 13.00 -13.21
C GLN A 58 -18.33 12.80 -14.01
N GLN A 59 -17.72 13.87 -14.49
CA GLN A 59 -16.42 13.79 -15.17
C GLN A 59 -15.29 13.73 -14.15
N VAL A 60 -14.29 12.89 -14.44
CA VAL A 60 -13.12 12.74 -13.57
C VAL A 60 -12.32 14.04 -13.56
N ILE A 61 -12.07 14.58 -12.37
CA ILE A 61 -11.26 15.78 -12.20
C ILE A 61 -9.79 15.40 -12.36
N SER A 62 -9.24 15.69 -13.55
CA SER A 62 -7.84 15.43 -13.88
C SER A 62 -6.90 16.21 -12.96
N GLY A 63 -5.80 15.58 -12.53
CA GLY A 63 -4.83 16.15 -11.60
C GLY A 63 -5.24 16.12 -10.12
N GLN A 64 -6.46 15.70 -9.80
CA GLN A 64 -6.92 15.47 -8.41
C GLN A 64 -7.26 13.99 -8.15
N SER A 65 -7.49 13.22 -9.21
CA SER A 65 -7.65 11.77 -9.15
C SER A 65 -6.29 11.06 -9.30
N ASP A 66 -6.22 9.78 -8.90
CA ASP A 66 -5.02 8.92 -8.89
C ASP A 66 -3.97 9.23 -7.80
N TRP A 67 -4.29 10.09 -6.83
CA TRP A 67 -3.47 10.24 -5.62
C TRP A 67 -3.79 9.13 -4.63
N LEU A 68 -2.79 8.68 -3.86
CA LEU A 68 -3.05 7.74 -2.78
C LEU A 68 -3.65 8.47 -1.58
N ILE A 69 -4.75 7.90 -1.09
CA ILE A 69 -5.42 8.33 0.13
C ILE A 69 -5.63 7.13 1.05
N ALA A 70 -5.62 7.36 2.36
CA ALA A 70 -5.98 6.39 3.38
C ALA A 70 -7.34 6.74 3.98
N GLY A 71 -8.28 5.79 3.97
CA GLY A 71 -9.62 5.98 4.49
C GLY A 71 -10.38 4.67 4.65
N ASN A 72 -11.63 4.77 5.09
CA ASN A 72 -12.51 3.61 5.33
C ASN A 72 -13.62 3.48 4.28
N GLN A 73 -13.63 4.35 3.26
CA GLN A 73 -14.72 4.47 2.29
C GLN A 73 -14.65 3.41 1.19
N LYS A 74 -13.46 2.88 0.91
CA LYS A 74 -13.23 1.90 -0.15
C LYS A 74 -12.26 0.82 0.31
N PRO A 75 -12.35 -0.40 -0.26
CA PRO A 75 -11.29 -1.39 -0.11
C PRO A 75 -9.95 -0.85 -0.59
N ALA A 76 -8.87 -1.39 -0.03
CA ALA A 76 -7.51 -1.04 -0.46
C ALA A 76 -7.30 -1.37 -1.95
N SER A 77 -6.61 -0.48 -2.65
CA SER A 77 -6.21 -0.73 -4.04
C SER A 77 -5.15 -1.83 -4.08
N VAL A 78 -5.24 -2.68 -5.09
CA VAL A 78 -4.22 -3.68 -5.38
C VAL A 78 -3.13 -3.05 -6.25
N PHE A 79 -1.89 -3.17 -5.81
CA PHE A 79 -0.71 -2.72 -6.53
C PHE A 79 0.16 -3.90 -6.92
N ARG A 80 0.95 -3.72 -7.99
CA ARG A 80 2.00 -4.65 -8.38
C ARG A 80 3.33 -4.13 -7.86
N PHE A 81 3.97 -4.95 -7.03
CA PHE A 81 5.29 -4.71 -6.45
C PHE A 81 6.29 -5.56 -7.23
N LEU A 82 7.27 -4.89 -7.86
CA LEU A 82 8.41 -5.51 -8.51
C LEU A 82 9.63 -5.29 -7.62
N PHE A 83 10.24 -6.38 -7.14
CA PHE A 83 11.44 -6.32 -6.33
C PHE A 83 12.57 -5.68 -7.15
N HIS A 84 13.26 -4.70 -6.55
CA HIS A 84 14.38 -4.01 -7.17
C HIS A 84 15.70 -4.40 -6.50
N SER A 85 15.78 -4.28 -5.17
CA SER A 85 16.99 -4.54 -4.40
C SER A 85 16.68 -4.63 -2.90
N LYS A 86 17.66 -5.00 -2.09
CA LYS A 86 17.58 -4.89 -0.63
C LYS A 86 18.84 -4.26 -0.01
N GLU A 87 18.64 -3.55 1.08
CA GLU A 87 19.63 -3.10 2.05
C GLU A 87 19.41 -3.88 3.36
N PRO A 88 20.34 -3.86 4.35
CA PRO A 88 20.19 -4.64 5.59
C PRO A 88 18.88 -4.38 6.36
N ASP A 89 18.35 -3.16 6.28
CA ASP A 89 17.13 -2.73 6.98
C ASP A 89 15.96 -2.43 6.03
N ARG A 90 16.12 -2.61 4.70
CA ARG A 90 15.13 -2.11 3.71
C ARG A 90 14.98 -3.00 2.49
N LEU A 91 13.73 -3.12 2.04
CA LEU A 91 13.35 -3.70 0.76
C LEU A 91 12.98 -2.60 -0.22
N HIS A 92 13.49 -2.68 -1.45
CA HIS A 92 13.24 -1.68 -2.48
C HIS A 92 12.32 -2.26 -3.55
N PHE A 93 11.22 -1.58 -3.83
CA PHE A 93 10.23 -1.99 -4.82
C PHE A 93 9.96 -0.90 -5.84
N MET A 94 9.86 -1.29 -7.11
CA MET A 94 9.11 -0.53 -8.09
C MET A 94 7.63 -0.87 -7.93
N ILE A 95 6.78 0.15 -7.75
CA ILE A 95 5.35 -0.04 -7.52
C ILE A 95 4.57 0.52 -8.70
N THR A 96 3.57 -0.23 -9.14
CA THR A 96 2.71 0.11 -10.27
C THR A 96 1.25 -0.19 -9.95
N GLY A 97 0.34 0.39 -10.72
CA GLY A 97 -1.07 0.02 -10.64
C GLY A 97 -1.29 -1.45 -11.05
N SER A 98 -2.50 -1.93 -10.83
CA SER A 98 -2.99 -3.21 -11.35
C SER A 98 -4.22 -2.98 -12.23
N GLY A 99 -4.64 -4.01 -12.98
CA GLY A 99 -5.82 -3.91 -13.84
C GLY A 99 -5.71 -2.77 -14.85
N ALA A 100 -6.69 -1.86 -14.87
CA ALA A 100 -6.71 -0.72 -15.80
C ALA A 100 -5.52 0.25 -15.62
N ASP A 101 -4.91 0.29 -14.43
CA ASP A 101 -3.80 1.19 -14.10
C ASP A 101 -2.42 0.52 -14.25
N HIS A 102 -2.32 -0.66 -14.88
CA HIS A 102 -1.08 -1.46 -14.91
C HIS A 102 0.14 -0.74 -15.54
N GLU A 103 -0.11 0.19 -16.46
CA GLU A 103 0.90 1.03 -17.12
C GLU A 103 1.32 2.24 -16.26
N LYS A 104 0.56 2.59 -15.23
CA LYS A 104 0.88 3.73 -14.36
C LYS A 104 1.87 3.30 -13.28
N LYS A 105 2.86 4.15 -13.02
CA LYS A 105 3.88 3.93 -11.98
C LYS A 105 3.59 4.79 -10.77
N MET A 106 3.87 4.25 -9.60
CA MET A 106 3.79 5.00 -8.36
C MET A 106 4.92 6.02 -8.31
N GLY A 107 4.62 7.23 -7.87
CA GLY A 107 5.60 8.28 -7.70
C GLY A 107 5.17 9.32 -6.69
N VAL A 108 6.04 10.32 -6.53
CA VAL A 108 5.81 11.49 -5.69
C VAL A 108 5.69 12.72 -6.59
N SER A 109 4.63 13.49 -6.42
CA SER A 109 4.43 14.75 -7.14
C SER A 109 5.44 15.82 -6.70
N ARG A 110 5.48 16.94 -7.42
CA ARG A 110 6.34 18.09 -7.05
C ARG A 110 6.01 18.68 -5.67
N ASN A 111 4.76 18.55 -5.22
CA ASN A 111 4.29 19.00 -3.91
C ASN A 111 4.17 17.84 -2.89
N GLY A 112 4.84 16.72 -3.14
CA GLY A 112 5.02 15.65 -2.15
C GLY A 112 3.89 14.63 -2.07
N TYR A 113 2.89 14.66 -2.95
CA TYR A 113 1.77 13.71 -2.95
C TYR A 113 2.14 12.40 -3.64
N LEU A 114 1.80 11.28 -3.02
CA LEU A 114 1.94 9.97 -3.65
C LEU A 114 0.77 9.73 -4.59
N GLY A 115 1.04 9.11 -5.74
CA GLY A 115 0.01 8.76 -6.71
C GLY A 115 0.52 7.86 -7.83
N LEU A 116 -0.38 7.45 -8.72
CA LEU A 116 -0.04 6.73 -9.94
C LEU A 116 0.02 7.69 -11.13
N TYR A 117 1.10 7.59 -11.92
CA TYR A 117 1.37 8.50 -13.03
C TYR A 117 1.74 7.72 -14.29
N GLN A 118 1.15 8.11 -15.43
CA GLN A 118 1.38 7.43 -16.72
C GLN A 118 2.65 7.87 -17.42
N TYR A 119 3.00 9.17 -17.35
CA TYR A 119 4.14 9.75 -18.06
C TYR A 119 5.27 10.19 -17.13
N ALA A 120 5.12 9.95 -15.83
CA ALA A 120 6.20 10.28 -14.93
C ALA A 120 7.33 9.27 -15.18
N SER A 121 8.52 9.78 -15.46
CA SER A 121 9.78 9.05 -15.52
C SER A 121 10.19 8.56 -14.12
N VAL A 122 9.25 7.98 -13.36
CA VAL A 122 9.50 7.42 -12.04
C VAL A 122 10.22 6.10 -12.23
N SER A 123 11.54 6.18 -12.19
CA SER A 123 12.45 5.04 -12.16
C SER A 123 12.94 4.71 -10.76
N ALA A 124 12.60 5.54 -9.77
CA ALA A 124 13.12 5.41 -8.43
C ALA A 124 12.27 4.45 -7.59
N PRO A 125 12.88 3.47 -6.90
CA PRO A 125 12.14 2.53 -6.06
C PRO A 125 11.69 3.18 -4.75
N PHE A 126 10.60 2.67 -4.19
CA PHE A 126 10.20 2.95 -2.81
C PHE A 126 10.87 1.98 -1.85
N LYS A 127 11.13 2.44 -0.63
CA LYS A 127 11.80 1.66 0.41
C LYS A 127 10.82 1.28 1.51
N PHE A 128 10.85 0.00 1.88
CA PHE A 128 10.04 -0.59 2.93
C PHE A 128 10.98 -1.08 4.01
N GLU A 129 10.94 -0.44 5.17
CA GLU A 129 11.70 -0.81 6.36
C GLU A 129 10.85 -1.80 7.17
N PRO A 130 11.22 -3.10 7.20
CA PRO A 130 10.43 -4.11 7.91
C PRO A 130 10.41 -3.86 9.42
N LEU A 131 9.23 -3.91 10.01
CA LEU A 131 9.03 -3.86 11.47
C LEU A 131 8.60 -5.22 12.00
N TYR A 132 7.72 -5.91 11.26
CA TYR A 132 7.27 -7.24 11.62
C TYR A 132 6.79 -8.02 10.41
N TRP A 133 7.09 -9.32 10.42
CA TRP A 133 6.72 -10.27 9.38
C TRP A 133 5.65 -11.23 9.88
N SER A 134 4.77 -11.59 8.96
CA SER A 134 3.82 -12.69 9.07
C SER A 134 3.81 -13.47 7.74
N ASP A 135 3.08 -14.58 7.70
CA ASP A 135 3.07 -15.49 6.56
C ASP A 135 2.69 -14.81 5.24
N ASP A 136 1.80 -13.81 5.27
CA ASP A 136 1.29 -13.13 4.07
C ASP A 136 1.44 -11.59 4.12
N SER A 137 1.92 -11.05 5.24
CA SER A 137 1.91 -9.61 5.47
C SER A 137 3.20 -9.11 6.13
N LEU A 138 3.48 -7.84 5.85
CA LEU A 138 4.63 -7.09 6.34
C LEU A 138 4.14 -5.78 6.96
N ILE A 139 4.43 -5.58 8.25
CA ILE A 139 4.31 -4.25 8.87
C ILE A 139 5.61 -3.51 8.63
N CYS A 140 5.52 -2.29 8.15
CA CYS A 140 6.69 -1.55 7.68
C CYS A 140 6.55 -0.03 7.87
N ARG A 141 7.69 0.65 7.87
CA ARG A 141 7.73 2.07 7.48
C ARG A 141 7.93 2.16 5.98
N TRP A 142 7.16 3.02 5.34
CA TRP A 142 7.24 3.26 3.90
C TRP A 142 7.94 4.59 3.63
N ARG A 143 8.90 4.59 2.72
CA ARG A 143 9.71 5.76 2.35
C ARG A 143 9.87 5.88 0.85
N ASP A 144 10.09 7.11 0.38
CA ASP A 144 10.52 7.34 -0.99
C ASP A 144 11.99 6.93 -1.22
N HIS A 145 12.46 7.09 -2.45
CA HIS A 145 13.83 6.77 -2.84
C HIS A 145 14.91 7.59 -2.11
N GLN A 146 14.56 8.79 -1.62
CA GLN A 146 15.46 9.67 -0.86
C GLN A 146 15.44 9.35 0.64
N GLY A 147 14.52 8.49 1.08
CA GLY A 147 14.37 8.08 2.47
C GLY A 147 13.34 8.88 3.26
N HIS A 148 12.63 9.82 2.63
CA HIS A 148 11.54 10.56 3.27
C HIS A 148 10.39 9.62 3.60
N THR A 149 9.93 9.66 4.85
CA THR A 149 8.81 8.85 5.32
C THR A 149 7.50 9.29 4.66
N VAL A 150 6.72 8.30 4.23
CA VAL A 150 5.34 8.48 3.80
C VAL A 150 4.45 8.68 5.01
N ARG A 151 3.61 9.71 4.98
CA ARG A 151 2.84 10.24 6.10
C ARG A 151 1.38 10.48 5.68
N LEU A 152 0.50 10.57 6.67
CA LEU A 152 -0.91 10.90 6.47
C LEU A 152 -1.14 12.40 6.69
N ASP A 153 -1.63 13.08 5.68
CA ASP A 153 -1.89 14.52 5.71
C ASP A 153 -3.36 14.84 5.42
N HIS A 154 -3.93 15.79 6.15
CA HIS A 154 -5.29 16.29 5.97
C HIS A 154 -5.38 17.71 6.51
N ASP A 155 -6.49 18.39 6.20
CA ASP A 155 -6.77 19.71 6.77
C ASP A 155 -6.85 19.64 8.30
N GLN A 156 -5.94 20.34 8.98
CA GLN A 156 -5.82 20.33 10.44
C GLN A 156 -7.05 20.90 11.17
N THR A 157 -7.93 21.60 10.45
CA THR A 157 -9.21 22.09 11.01
C THR A 157 -10.26 20.98 11.11
N VAL A 158 -10.04 19.83 10.46
CA VAL A 158 -10.95 18.69 10.44
C VAL A 158 -10.50 17.65 11.46
N ALA A 159 -11.23 17.54 12.57
CA ALA A 159 -10.89 16.62 13.66
C ALA A 159 -11.00 15.13 13.28
N ASP A 160 -11.96 14.78 12.42
CA ASP A 160 -12.15 13.42 11.92
C ASP A 160 -12.28 13.43 10.39
N PRO A 161 -11.15 13.44 9.67
CA PRO A 161 -11.16 13.50 8.22
C PRO A 161 -11.63 12.16 7.64
N PHE A 162 -12.53 12.21 6.65
CA PHE A 162 -12.96 11.02 5.93
C PHE A 162 -11.76 10.24 5.35
N PHE A 163 -10.79 10.95 4.79
CA PHE A 163 -9.56 10.37 4.28
C PHE A 163 -8.38 11.30 4.56
N SER A 164 -7.17 10.76 4.47
CA SER A 164 -5.94 11.55 4.49
C SER A 164 -5.11 11.24 3.25
N TYR A 165 -4.47 12.25 2.67
CA TYR A 165 -3.51 12.07 1.58
C TYR A 165 -2.26 11.39 2.08
N LEU A 166 -1.69 10.51 1.25
CA LEU A 166 -0.33 10.02 1.47
C LEU A 166 0.64 11.01 0.87
N ARG A 167 1.51 11.57 1.72
CA ARG A 167 2.52 12.54 1.31
C ARG A 167 3.89 12.17 1.86
N VAL A 168 4.93 12.71 1.24
CA VAL A 168 6.25 12.82 1.86
C VAL A 168 6.42 14.20 2.49
N LEU A 169 7.28 14.31 3.49
CA LEU A 169 7.67 15.56 4.19
C LEU A 169 6.57 16.18 5.08
N GLU A 170 5.33 16.20 4.65
CA GLU A 170 4.19 16.75 5.40
C GLU A 170 3.29 15.65 6.00
N GLY A 171 2.49 16.01 7.01
CA GLY A 171 1.54 15.10 7.66
C GLY A 171 2.09 14.38 8.90
N LYS A 172 1.26 13.50 9.46
CA LYS A 172 1.56 12.68 10.64
C LYS A 172 2.23 11.37 10.23
N GLU A 173 3.23 10.95 11.00
CA GLU A 173 3.85 9.64 10.83
C GLU A 173 2.83 8.50 11.01
N THR A 174 3.01 7.43 10.24
CA THR A 174 2.17 6.21 10.25
C THR A 174 3.05 5.02 9.91
N ILE A 175 2.56 3.82 10.19
CA ILE A 175 3.14 2.57 9.71
C ILE A 175 2.13 1.87 8.80
N PHE A 176 2.61 0.97 7.95
CA PHE A 176 1.79 0.35 6.93
C PHE A 176 1.78 -1.17 7.08
N LEU A 177 0.60 -1.75 6.89
CA LEU A 177 0.43 -3.18 6.65
C LEU A 177 0.40 -3.41 5.14
N LEU A 178 1.44 -4.07 4.64
CA LEU A 178 1.50 -4.60 3.28
C LEU A 178 1.04 -6.05 3.32
N THR A 179 -0.05 -6.38 2.65
CA THR A 179 -0.57 -7.75 2.56
C THR A 179 -0.49 -8.24 1.13
N ARG A 180 0.08 -9.42 0.94
CA ARG A 180 0.10 -10.11 -0.35
C ARG A 180 -1.30 -10.55 -0.74
N VAL A 181 -1.66 -10.33 -1.99
CA VAL A 181 -2.94 -10.74 -2.58
C VAL A 181 -2.75 -12.05 -3.35
N CYS A 182 -3.68 -12.99 -3.15
CA CYS A 182 -3.75 -14.25 -3.88
C CYS A 182 -5.02 -14.27 -4.73
N ASN A 183 -4.91 -14.55 -6.02
CA ASN A 183 -6.06 -14.65 -6.94
C ASN A 183 -7.04 -13.44 -6.86
N GLY A 184 -6.54 -12.24 -6.55
CA GLY A 184 -7.36 -11.02 -6.49
C GLY A 184 -8.20 -10.84 -5.21
N ARG A 185 -7.97 -11.62 -4.14
CA ARG A 185 -8.58 -11.40 -2.82
C ARG A 185 -7.53 -11.24 -1.72
N PRO A 186 -7.71 -10.29 -0.78
CA PRO A 186 -6.96 -10.31 0.48
C PRO A 186 -7.22 -11.64 1.19
N VAL A 187 -6.17 -12.23 1.77
CA VAL A 187 -6.33 -13.41 2.63
C VAL A 187 -7.14 -12.96 3.85
N GLN A 188 -8.27 -13.61 4.10
CA GLN A 188 -9.06 -13.34 5.30
C GLN A 188 -8.25 -13.77 6.53
N ALA A 189 -8.13 -12.88 7.51
CA ALA A 189 -7.60 -13.25 8.83
C ALA A 189 -8.37 -14.49 9.34
N PRO A 190 -7.68 -15.44 10.00
CA PRO A 190 -8.32 -16.64 10.50
C PRO A 190 -9.49 -16.24 11.40
N SER A 191 -10.70 -16.67 11.02
CA SER A 191 -11.87 -16.56 11.87
C SER A 191 -11.63 -17.46 13.08
N ASN A 192 -11.37 -16.85 14.24
CA ASN A 192 -11.43 -17.56 15.51
C ASN A 192 -12.87 -18.04 15.69
N SER A 193 -13.10 -19.27 15.27
CA SER A 193 -14.32 -20.01 15.54
C SER A 193 -14.14 -20.56 16.94
N ALA A 194 -14.94 -20.04 17.88
CA ALA A 194 -15.18 -20.69 19.16
C ALA A 194 -16.05 -21.92 18.95
#